data_AF-A0A229SJM7-F1
#
_entry.id   AF-A0A229SJM7-F1
#
_cell.length_a   1.000
_cell.length_b   1.000
_cell.length_c   1.000
_cell.angle_alpha   90.00
_cell.angle_beta   90.00
_cell.angle_gamma   90.00
#
_symmetry.space_group_name_H-M   'P 1'
#
loop_
_entity.id
_entity.type
_entity.pdbx_description
1 polymer ?
#
loop_
_entity_poly.entity_id
_entity_poly.type
_entity_poly.pdbx_seq_one_letter_code
_entity_poly.pdbx_strand_id
1 'polypeptide(L)'
;LRDGMKWEPSEYGDGYWKATDPSGLFGLIAVATEAREFLRVYAGPDSQWLKQADDLYSNNGERKSRETGIRALGDLLEAWCRQVRRGVAEVVGERTLNEITGTRIDLMGQVRQLLEDKQGHPAAPIMLCGAALEIALRALAYAQNVPYPDRPGINKLTAALRTAKLITAQDVKDLDSCAGMRNLAAHGQFDTLSLERAGLMEQ
;
A
#
# COMPACT_ATOMS: atom_id res chain seq x y z
N LEU A 1 -7.52 23.96 4.13
CA LEU A 1 -6.88 24.95 3.24
C LEU A 1 -7.60 26.31 3.24
N ARG A 2 -8.14 26.78 4.37
CA ARG A 2 -8.77 28.11 4.48
C ARG A 2 -8.02 29.08 5.39
N ASP A 3 -7.21 28.57 6.32
CA ASP A 3 -6.41 29.41 7.20
C ASP A 3 -5.11 29.81 6.52
N GLY A 4 -4.77 31.11 6.55
CA GLY A 4 -3.47 31.62 6.07
C GLY A 4 -3.42 32.16 4.63
N MET A 5 -4.56 32.27 3.92
CA MET A 5 -4.62 32.89 2.60
C MET A 5 -5.74 33.93 2.52
N LYS A 6 -5.50 34.99 1.73
CA LYS A 6 -6.50 36.00 1.37
C LYS A 6 -6.59 36.16 -0.14
N TRP A 7 -7.77 36.54 -0.61
CA TRP A 7 -8.00 36.88 -2.00
C TRP A 7 -7.63 38.35 -2.25
N GLU A 8 -6.85 38.61 -3.30
CA GLU A 8 -6.54 39.96 -3.78
C GLU A 8 -7.11 40.13 -5.20
N PRO A 9 -7.93 41.17 -5.45
CA PRO A 9 -8.40 41.46 -6.80
C PRO A 9 -7.23 41.91 -7.69
N SER A 10 -7.32 41.59 -8.99
CA SER A 10 -6.33 41.99 -9.99
C SER A 10 -6.94 43.06 -10.89
N GLU A 11 -6.14 44.06 -11.26
CA GLU A 11 -6.56 45.13 -12.18
C GLU A 11 -6.79 44.61 -13.62
N TYR A 12 -6.23 43.45 -13.96
CA TYR A 12 -6.23 42.90 -15.32
C TYR A 12 -6.81 41.47 -15.41
N GLY A 13 -7.57 41.00 -14.41
CA GLY A 13 -8.18 39.66 -14.44
C GLY A 13 -8.88 39.22 -13.15
N ASP A 14 -9.16 37.91 -13.07
CA ASP A 14 -9.96 37.28 -12.00
C ASP A 14 -9.26 37.18 -10.63
N GLY A 15 -8.47 38.16 -10.19
CA GLY A 15 -7.80 38.13 -8.87
C GLY A 15 -6.84 36.96 -8.62
N TYR A 16 -6.25 36.90 -7.43
CA TYR A 16 -5.35 35.82 -7.02
C TYR A 16 -5.36 35.61 -5.50
N TRP A 17 -5.00 34.40 -5.06
CA TRP A 17 -4.79 34.11 -3.64
C TRP A 17 -3.39 34.48 -3.21
N LYS A 18 -3.22 34.98 -1.99
CA LYS A 18 -1.92 35.30 -1.44
C LYS A 18 -1.85 34.86 0.01
N ALA A 19 -0.69 34.40 0.45
CA ALA A 19 -0.49 34.09 1.85
C ALA A 19 -0.72 35.35 2.72
N THR A 20 -1.39 35.20 3.86
CA THR A 20 -1.59 36.30 4.82
C THR A 20 -0.30 36.67 5.54
N ASP A 21 0.61 35.71 5.67
CA ASP A 21 1.97 35.88 6.19
C ASP A 21 2.97 35.32 5.17
N PRO A 22 3.95 36.12 4.67
CA PRO A 22 5.01 35.63 3.77
C PRO A 22 5.78 34.42 4.31
N SER A 23 5.90 34.27 5.63
CA SER A 23 6.55 33.10 6.25
C SER A 23 5.78 31.79 6.02
N GLY A 24 4.45 31.90 5.83
CA GLY A 24 3.56 30.77 5.57
C GLY A 24 3.71 30.16 4.17
N LEU A 25 4.40 30.83 3.24
CA LEU A 25 4.60 30.33 1.88
C LEU A 25 5.38 29.00 1.87
N PHE A 26 6.35 28.82 2.77
CA PHE A 26 7.11 27.57 2.88
C PHE A 26 6.21 26.39 3.28
N GLY A 27 5.30 26.60 4.23
CA GLY A 27 4.32 25.59 4.62
C GLY A 27 3.40 25.22 3.46
N LEU A 28 2.98 26.20 2.67
CA LEU A 28 2.16 25.96 1.48
C LEU A 28 2.91 25.18 0.40
N ILE A 29 4.21 25.46 0.19
CA ILE A 29 5.05 24.70 -0.73
C ILE A 29 5.23 23.25 -0.27
N ALA A 30 5.40 23.03 1.04
CA ALA A 30 5.49 21.68 1.61
C ALA A 30 4.20 20.89 1.35
N VAL A 31 3.03 21.49 1.62
CA VAL A 31 1.72 20.86 1.36
C VAL A 31 1.54 20.54 -0.12
N ALA A 32 1.96 21.43 -1.02
CA ALA A 32 1.91 21.18 -2.47
C ALA A 32 2.81 20.02 -2.90
N THR A 33 3.96 19.87 -2.24
CA THR A 33 4.89 18.76 -2.48
C THR A 33 4.29 17.45 -2.01
N GLU A 34 3.71 17.43 -0.80
CA GLU A 34 3.00 16.26 -0.25
C GLU A 34 1.82 15.84 -1.14
N ALA A 35 1.04 16.80 -1.63
CA ALA A 35 -0.08 16.56 -2.53
C ALA A 35 0.33 15.87 -3.85
N ARG A 36 1.45 16.31 -4.44
CA ARG A 36 1.98 15.73 -5.68
C ARG A 36 2.55 14.34 -5.44
N GLU A 37 3.29 14.13 -4.35
CA GLU A 37 3.78 12.80 -3.98
C GLU A 37 2.64 11.82 -3.69
N PHE A 38 1.58 12.28 -3.03
CA PHE A 38 0.38 11.49 -2.81
C PHE A 38 -0.25 11.04 -4.15
N LEU A 39 -0.43 11.94 -5.11
CA LEU A 39 -0.93 11.56 -6.44
C LEU A 39 0.04 10.64 -7.19
N ARG A 40 1.35 10.85 -7.10
CA ARG A 40 2.35 9.98 -7.72
C ARG A 40 2.25 8.54 -7.19
N VAL A 41 2.07 8.38 -5.89
CA VAL A 41 1.95 7.07 -5.24
C VAL A 41 0.60 6.43 -5.52
N TYR A 42 -0.49 7.16 -5.37
CA TYR A 42 -1.85 6.57 -5.34
C TYR A 42 -2.63 6.69 -6.65
N ALA A 43 -2.40 7.73 -7.45
CA ALA A 43 -2.95 7.82 -8.81
C ALA A 43 -1.99 7.19 -9.84
N GLY A 44 -0.69 7.13 -9.52
CA GLY A 44 0.36 6.54 -10.33
C GLY A 44 1.25 7.59 -11.01
N PRO A 45 2.52 7.24 -11.32
CA PRO A 45 3.52 8.17 -11.85
C PRO A 45 3.19 8.69 -13.26
N ASP A 46 2.40 7.96 -14.04
CA ASP A 46 2.01 8.36 -15.40
C ASP A 46 0.58 8.93 -15.48
N SER A 47 -0.08 9.08 -14.33
CA SER A 47 -1.49 9.46 -14.24
C SER A 47 -1.75 10.87 -14.78
N GLN A 48 -2.91 11.05 -15.41
CA GLN A 48 -3.37 12.39 -15.83
C GLN A 48 -3.55 13.32 -14.64
N TRP A 49 -3.86 12.79 -13.45
CA TRP A 49 -3.97 13.54 -12.20
C TRP A 49 -2.63 14.12 -11.76
N LEU A 50 -1.55 13.33 -11.80
CA LEU A 50 -0.23 13.83 -11.47
C LEU A 50 0.25 14.88 -12.49
N LYS A 51 0.03 14.64 -13.79
CA LYS A 51 0.36 15.61 -14.86
C LYS A 51 -0.36 16.94 -14.65
N GLN A 52 -1.66 16.90 -14.37
CA GLN A 52 -2.43 18.11 -14.06
C GLN A 52 -1.95 18.80 -12.79
N ALA A 53 -1.56 18.05 -11.76
CA ALA A 53 -0.99 18.61 -10.53
C ALA A 53 0.36 19.31 -10.82
N ASP A 54 1.23 18.69 -11.60
CA ASP A 54 2.51 19.25 -12.00
C ASP A 54 2.33 20.53 -12.83
N ASP A 55 1.36 20.53 -13.75
CA ASP A 55 0.99 21.71 -14.53
C ASP A 55 0.42 22.82 -13.65
N LEU A 56 -0.51 22.52 -12.74
CA LEU A 56 -1.08 23.50 -11.82
C LEU A 56 -0.03 24.09 -10.87
N TYR A 57 1.02 23.34 -10.55
CA TYR A 57 2.10 23.83 -9.70
C TYR A 57 3.13 24.65 -10.49
N SER A 58 3.54 24.16 -11.66
CA SER A 58 4.66 24.69 -12.46
C SER A 58 4.23 25.78 -13.44
N ASN A 59 3.05 25.64 -14.05
CA ASN A 59 2.53 26.51 -15.11
C ASN A 59 1.57 27.59 -14.57
N ASN A 60 1.77 28.08 -13.34
CA ASN A 60 1.16 29.35 -12.88
C ASN A 60 1.81 30.55 -13.60
N GLY A 61 1.75 30.51 -14.93
CA GLY A 61 2.45 31.40 -15.85
C GLY A 61 2.10 32.84 -15.56
N GLU A 62 3.14 33.63 -15.30
CA GLU A 62 3.27 35.11 -15.42
C GLU A 62 2.18 36.02 -14.81
N ARG A 63 1.01 35.51 -14.40
CA ARG A 63 -0.20 36.28 -14.07
C ARG A 63 -0.97 35.73 -12.86
N LYS A 64 -0.58 34.59 -12.27
CA LYS A 64 -1.18 34.04 -11.05
C LYS A 64 -0.12 33.74 -10.00
N SER A 65 -0.44 34.00 -8.74
CA SER A 65 0.45 33.71 -7.61
C SER A 65 0.66 32.21 -7.40
N ARG A 66 1.79 31.84 -6.81
CA ARG A 66 2.12 30.45 -6.47
C ARG A 66 1.09 29.84 -5.53
N GLU A 67 0.56 30.65 -4.61
CA GLU A 67 -0.48 30.30 -3.67
C GLU A 67 -1.80 29.91 -4.35
N THR A 68 -2.12 30.54 -5.49
CA THR A 68 -3.30 30.18 -6.29
C THR A 68 -3.17 28.77 -6.86
N GLY A 69 -1.99 28.41 -7.37
CA GLY A 69 -1.72 27.05 -7.84
C GLY A 69 -1.79 26.01 -6.72
N ILE A 70 -1.21 26.32 -5.56
CA ILE A 70 -1.25 25.45 -4.38
C ILE A 70 -2.70 25.23 -3.92
N ARG A 71 -3.54 26.26 -3.97
CA ARG A 71 -4.97 26.10 -3.69
C ARG A 71 -5.66 25.20 -4.72
N ALA A 72 -5.39 25.41 -6.01
CA ALA A 72 -5.97 24.61 -7.08
C ALA A 72 -5.59 23.11 -6.97
N LEU A 73 -4.41 22.79 -6.44
CA LEU A 73 -4.02 21.41 -6.11
C LEU A 73 -4.97 20.76 -5.09
N GLY A 74 -5.43 21.52 -4.09
CA GLY A 74 -6.41 21.04 -3.12
C GLY A 74 -7.74 20.65 -3.79
N ASP A 75 -8.24 21.50 -4.68
CA ASP A 75 -9.47 21.24 -5.43
C ASP A 75 -9.31 20.03 -6.38
N LEU A 76 -8.12 19.88 -6.99
CA LEU A 76 -7.77 18.73 -7.82
C LEU A 76 -7.77 17.42 -7.01
N LEU A 77 -7.14 17.41 -5.83
CA LEU A 77 -7.15 16.25 -4.92
C LEU A 77 -8.57 15.86 -4.49
N GLU A 78 -9.42 16.84 -4.19
CA GLU A 78 -10.82 16.58 -3.84
C GLU A 78 -11.61 16.00 -5.02
N ALA A 79 -11.35 16.48 -6.25
CA ALA A 79 -11.93 15.92 -7.46
C ALA A 79 -11.48 14.47 -7.69
N TRP A 80 -10.19 14.17 -7.51
CA TRP A 80 -9.66 12.81 -7.61
C TRP A 80 -10.31 11.87 -6.57
N CYS A 81 -10.35 12.28 -5.29
CA CYS A 81 -11.01 11.53 -4.23
C CYS A 81 -12.48 11.23 -4.54
N ARG A 82 -13.20 12.18 -5.15
CA ARG A 82 -14.60 11.95 -5.59
C ARG A 82 -14.70 10.92 -6.70
N GLN A 83 -13.75 10.87 -7.63
CA GLN A 83 -13.73 9.86 -8.69
C GLN A 83 -13.39 8.47 -8.14
N VAL A 84 -12.44 8.38 -7.21
CA VAL A 84 -12.12 7.13 -6.51
C VAL A 84 -13.35 6.59 -5.79
N ARG A 85 -14.05 7.41 -5.00
CA ARG A 85 -15.30 7.00 -4.32
C ARG A 85 -16.42 6.58 -5.27
N ARG A 86 -16.41 7.05 -6.51
CA ARG A 86 -17.38 6.69 -7.55
C ARG A 86 -16.93 5.48 -8.38
N GLY A 87 -15.75 4.91 -8.11
CA GLY A 87 -15.17 3.82 -8.89
C GLY A 87 -14.75 4.22 -10.31
N VAL A 88 -14.60 5.52 -10.60
CA VAL A 88 -14.17 6.03 -11.92
C VAL A 88 -12.65 6.05 -12.05
N ALA A 89 -11.95 6.26 -10.94
CA ALA A 89 -10.50 6.17 -10.84
C ALA A 89 -10.15 5.07 -9.84
N GLU A 90 -9.16 4.24 -10.16
CA GLU A 90 -8.61 3.25 -9.23
C GLU A 90 -7.43 3.83 -8.46
N VAL A 91 -7.28 3.42 -7.21
CA VAL A 91 -6.04 3.65 -6.47
C VAL A 91 -5.02 2.60 -6.90
N VAL A 92 -3.83 3.03 -7.30
CA VAL A 92 -2.74 2.13 -7.69
C VAL A 92 -2.47 1.14 -6.56
N GLY A 93 -2.50 -0.14 -6.90
CA GLY A 93 -2.26 -1.24 -5.96
C GLY A 93 -3.48 -1.63 -5.11
N GLU A 94 -4.59 -0.89 -5.11
CA GLU A 94 -5.79 -1.23 -4.32
C GLU A 94 -6.41 -2.56 -4.74
N ARG A 95 -6.60 -2.76 -6.06
CA ARG A 95 -7.16 -4.03 -6.57
C ARG A 95 -6.26 -5.21 -6.22
N THR A 96 -4.96 -5.08 -6.43
CA THR A 96 -3.98 -6.11 -6.10
C THR A 96 -3.95 -6.41 -4.60
N LEU A 97 -3.98 -5.38 -3.75
CA LEU A 97 -4.02 -5.55 -2.30
C LEU A 97 -5.34 -6.16 -1.82
N ASN A 98 -6.47 -5.81 -2.43
CA ASN A 98 -7.78 -6.38 -2.12
C ASN A 98 -7.87 -7.84 -2.56
N GLU A 99 -7.39 -8.19 -3.76
CA GLU A 99 -7.33 -9.57 -4.25
C GLU A 99 -6.41 -10.43 -3.37
N ILE A 100 -5.24 -9.91 -2.98
CA ILE A 100 -4.32 -10.57 -2.05
C ILE A 100 -4.97 -10.76 -0.68
N THR A 101 -5.57 -9.71 -0.11
CA THR A 101 -6.22 -9.77 1.21
C THR A 101 -7.39 -10.75 1.20
N GLY A 102 -8.25 -10.69 0.17
CA GLY A 102 -9.38 -11.59 0.02
C GLY A 102 -8.96 -13.05 -0.08
N THR A 103 -7.99 -13.35 -0.96
CA THR A 103 -7.45 -14.72 -1.11
C THR A 103 -6.88 -15.25 0.21
N ARG A 104 -6.18 -14.40 0.97
CA ARG A 104 -5.65 -14.78 2.29
C ARG A 104 -6.77 -15.15 3.26
N ILE A 105 -7.82 -14.33 3.33
CA ILE A 105 -8.96 -14.57 4.24
C ILE A 105 -9.65 -15.89 3.88
N ASP A 106 -9.87 -16.16 2.60
CA ASP A 106 -10.48 -17.40 2.12
C ASP A 106 -9.64 -18.62 2.47
N LEU A 107 -8.31 -18.56 2.29
CA LEU A 107 -7.40 -19.63 2.67
C LEU A 107 -7.42 -19.90 4.17
N MET A 108 -7.40 -18.86 5.01
CA MET A 108 -7.47 -19.03 6.46
C MET A 108 -8.84 -19.56 6.91
N GLY A 109 -9.91 -19.24 6.19
CA GLY A 109 -11.21 -19.89 6.38
C GLY A 109 -11.18 -21.39 6.13
N GLN A 110 -10.52 -21.83 5.06
CA GLN A 110 -10.32 -23.25 4.74
C GLN A 110 -9.42 -23.95 5.76
N VAL A 111 -8.36 -23.29 6.24
CA VAL A 111 -7.49 -23.81 7.32
C VAL A 111 -8.32 -24.15 8.54
N ARG A 112 -9.19 -23.24 9.00
CA ARG A 112 -10.03 -23.46 10.19
C ARG A 112 -10.96 -24.65 10.01
N GLN A 113 -11.60 -24.77 8.85
CA GLN A 113 -12.45 -25.92 8.52
C GLN A 113 -11.67 -27.24 8.57
N LEU A 114 -10.44 -27.25 8.03
CA LEU A 114 -9.57 -28.43 8.06
C LEU A 114 -9.06 -28.77 9.47
N LEU A 115 -8.86 -27.78 10.33
CA LEU A 115 -8.46 -27.99 11.73
C LEU A 115 -9.62 -28.51 12.59
N GLU A 116 -10.86 -28.19 12.24
CA GLU A 116 -12.06 -28.73 12.89
C GLU A 116 -12.30 -30.21 12.54
N ASP A 117 -11.90 -30.64 11.33
CA ASP A 117 -11.92 -32.04 10.93
C ASP A 117 -10.74 -32.83 11.52
N LYS A 118 -11.01 -33.51 12.64
CA LYS A 118 -10.01 -34.35 13.34
C LYS A 118 -9.54 -35.57 12.53
N GLN A 119 -10.20 -35.92 11.43
CA GLN A 119 -9.78 -37.01 10.54
C GLN A 119 -8.95 -36.50 9.35
N GLY A 120 -8.88 -35.17 9.17
CA GLY A 120 -8.14 -34.53 8.10
C GLY A 120 -6.63 -34.74 8.22
N HIS A 121 -5.97 -34.93 7.07
CA HIS A 121 -4.51 -35.05 7.05
C HIS A 121 -3.86 -33.68 7.33
N PRO A 122 -2.92 -33.57 8.29
CA PRO A 122 -2.34 -32.28 8.70
C PRO A 122 -1.53 -31.55 7.62
N ALA A 123 -1.17 -32.21 6.53
CA ALA A 123 -0.44 -31.60 5.43
C ALA A 123 -1.30 -30.55 4.71
N ALA A 124 -2.61 -30.79 4.59
CA ALA A 124 -3.52 -29.86 3.93
C ALA A 124 -3.59 -28.49 4.62
N PRO A 125 -3.93 -28.39 5.92
CA PRO A 125 -3.95 -27.08 6.60
C PRO A 125 -2.55 -26.43 6.65
N ILE A 126 -1.47 -27.21 6.82
CA ILE A 126 -0.09 -26.67 6.79
C ILE A 126 0.26 -26.03 5.44
N MET A 127 -0.13 -26.68 4.34
CA MET A 127 0.09 -26.14 2.99
C MET A 127 -0.71 -24.86 2.76
N LEU A 128 -1.96 -24.80 3.21
CA LEU A 128 -2.79 -23.61 3.08
C LEU A 128 -2.30 -22.45 3.97
N CYS A 129 -1.88 -22.71 5.22
CA CYS A 129 -1.22 -21.70 6.07
C CYS A 129 0.02 -21.16 5.38
N GLY A 130 0.85 -22.04 4.83
CA GLY A 130 2.06 -21.65 4.11
C GLY A 130 1.79 -20.82 2.84
N ALA A 131 0.69 -21.09 2.13
CA ALA A 131 0.26 -20.28 0.98
C ALA A 131 -0.27 -18.92 1.41
N ALA A 132 -1.12 -18.86 2.43
CA ALA A 132 -1.66 -17.62 2.98
C ALA A 132 -0.54 -16.70 3.51
N LEU A 133 0.47 -17.29 4.18
CA LEU A 133 1.64 -16.58 4.65
C LEU A 133 2.47 -16.00 3.50
N GLU A 134 2.74 -16.79 2.46
CA GLU A 134 3.47 -16.30 1.28
C GLU A 134 2.75 -15.13 0.61
N ILE A 135 1.42 -15.21 0.48
CA ILE A 135 0.58 -14.13 -0.05
C ILE A 135 0.71 -12.87 0.82
N ALA A 136 0.64 -13.00 2.16
CA ALA A 136 0.79 -11.88 3.08
C ALA A 136 2.16 -11.20 2.97
N LEU A 137 3.24 -11.99 2.89
CA LEU A 137 4.60 -11.48 2.76
C LEU A 137 4.81 -10.77 1.41
N ARG A 138 4.23 -11.29 0.31
CA ARG A 138 4.23 -10.62 -0.99
C ARG A 138 3.48 -9.30 -0.95
N ALA A 139 2.33 -9.27 -0.28
CA ALA A 139 1.55 -8.05 -0.09
C ALA A 139 2.35 -6.97 0.64
N LEU A 140 3.00 -7.36 1.74
CA LEU A 140 3.82 -6.46 2.53
C LEU A 140 5.01 -5.92 1.73
N ALA A 141 5.70 -6.80 1.01
CA ALA A 141 6.82 -6.41 0.17
C ALA A 141 6.37 -5.46 -0.96
N TYR A 142 5.24 -5.74 -1.60
CA TYR A 142 4.63 -4.87 -2.61
C TYR A 142 4.27 -3.49 -2.03
N ALA A 143 3.54 -3.45 -0.91
CA ALA A 143 3.12 -2.21 -0.26
C ALA A 143 4.28 -1.32 0.19
N GLN A 144 5.43 -1.93 0.53
CA GLN A 144 6.62 -1.23 0.99
C GLN A 144 7.68 -1.04 -0.13
N ASN A 145 7.33 -1.34 -1.39
CA ASN A 145 8.23 -1.26 -2.54
C ASN A 145 9.55 -2.02 -2.34
N VAL A 146 9.51 -3.16 -1.63
CA VAL A 146 10.66 -4.02 -1.39
C VAL A 146 10.87 -4.91 -2.62
N PRO A 147 12.06 -4.87 -3.26
CA PRO A 147 12.34 -5.73 -4.39
C PRO A 147 12.50 -7.19 -3.95
N TYR A 148 11.92 -8.11 -4.72
CA TYR A 148 12.05 -9.56 -4.53
C TYR A 148 12.13 -10.27 -5.89
N PRO A 149 12.76 -11.46 -5.97
CA PRO A 149 12.90 -12.19 -7.22
C PRO A 149 11.55 -12.72 -7.73
N ASP A 150 11.46 -13.04 -9.03
CA ASP A 150 10.26 -13.62 -9.61
C ASP A 150 9.91 -14.98 -8.94
N ARG A 151 8.62 -15.17 -8.64
CA ARG A 151 8.07 -16.29 -7.85
C ARG A 151 8.84 -16.58 -6.55
N PRO A 152 8.89 -15.63 -5.59
CA PRO A 152 9.64 -15.85 -4.35
C PRO A 152 8.85 -16.78 -3.42
N GLY A 153 9.55 -17.74 -2.81
CA GLY A 153 9.03 -18.49 -1.67
C GLY A 153 9.21 -17.73 -0.35
N ILE A 154 8.64 -18.26 0.74
CA ILE A 154 8.65 -17.65 2.08
C ILE A 154 10.06 -17.17 2.48
N ASN A 155 11.08 -18.04 2.43
CA ASN A 155 12.44 -17.68 2.87
C ASN A 155 13.03 -16.49 2.11
N LYS A 156 12.78 -16.38 0.79
CA LYS A 156 13.28 -15.27 -0.02
C LYS A 156 12.58 -13.96 0.35
N LEU A 157 11.28 -14.01 0.62
CA LEU A 157 10.51 -12.85 1.09
C LEU A 157 10.95 -12.44 2.50
N THR A 158 11.10 -13.39 3.42
CA THR A 158 11.59 -13.16 4.78
C THR A 158 12.95 -12.45 4.76
N ALA A 159 13.90 -12.91 3.94
CA ALA A 159 15.21 -12.27 3.82
C ALA A 159 15.12 -10.84 3.28
N ALA A 160 14.29 -10.60 2.27
CA ALA A 160 14.09 -9.27 1.68
C ALA A 160 13.46 -8.30 2.69
N LEU A 161 12.39 -8.72 3.37
CA LEU A 161 11.68 -7.94 4.38
C LEU A 161 12.56 -7.67 5.60
N ARG A 162 13.39 -8.63 6.01
CA ARG A 162 14.36 -8.45 7.09
C ARG A 162 15.43 -7.43 6.73
N THR A 163 15.94 -7.48 5.50
CA THR A 163 16.92 -6.50 4.98
C THR A 163 16.32 -5.09 4.95
N ALA A 164 15.04 -4.99 4.58
CA ALA A 164 14.27 -3.74 4.63
C ALA A 164 13.87 -3.30 6.05
N LYS A 165 14.23 -4.06 7.10
CA LYS A 165 13.89 -3.81 8.51
C LYS A 165 12.37 -3.72 8.78
N LEU A 166 11.56 -4.39 7.97
CA LEU A 166 10.10 -4.43 8.13
C LEU A 166 9.65 -5.53 9.09
N ILE A 167 10.52 -6.49 9.39
CA ILE A 167 10.27 -7.59 10.31
C ILE A 167 11.44 -7.75 11.31
N THR A 168 11.12 -8.23 12.50
CA THR A 168 12.07 -8.42 13.60
C THR A 168 12.90 -9.69 13.42
N ALA A 169 13.93 -9.87 14.27
CA ALA A 169 14.68 -11.12 14.28
C ALA A 169 13.86 -12.29 14.86
N GLN A 170 12.81 -11.99 15.63
CA GLN A 170 11.90 -13.00 16.15
C GLN A 170 10.96 -13.47 15.03
N ASP A 171 10.37 -12.53 14.28
CA ASP A 171 9.52 -12.83 13.12
C ASP A 171 10.22 -13.76 12.13
N VAL A 172 11.52 -13.53 11.88
CA VAL A 172 12.32 -14.41 11.00
C VAL A 172 12.30 -15.87 11.48
N LYS A 173 12.44 -16.11 12.79
CA LYS A 173 12.42 -17.48 13.33
C LYS A 173 11.06 -18.13 13.16
N ASP A 174 10.00 -17.37 13.39
CA ASP A 174 8.62 -17.87 13.30
C ASP A 174 8.27 -18.18 11.83
N LEU A 175 8.69 -17.31 10.90
CA LEU A 175 8.54 -17.50 9.46
C LEU A 175 9.36 -18.67 8.92
N ASP A 176 10.61 -18.84 9.39
CA ASP A 176 11.46 -19.97 9.01
C ASP A 176 10.87 -21.30 9.50
N SER A 177 10.29 -21.32 10.71
CA SER A 177 9.55 -22.47 11.24
C SER A 177 8.36 -22.84 10.34
N CYS A 178 7.55 -21.84 9.97
CA CYS A 178 6.42 -22.02 9.06
C CYS A 178 6.85 -22.52 7.68
N ALA A 179 7.92 -21.96 7.11
CA ALA A 179 8.48 -22.40 5.84
C ALA A 179 8.99 -23.84 5.91
N GLY A 180 9.63 -24.22 7.02
CA GLY A 180 10.05 -25.58 7.30
C GLY A 180 8.88 -26.56 7.28
N MET A 181 7.81 -26.27 8.03
CA MET A 181 6.62 -27.12 8.09
C MET A 181 5.95 -27.30 6.72
N ARG A 182 5.80 -26.21 5.96
CA ARG A 182 5.29 -26.28 4.58
C ARG A 182 6.18 -27.14 3.69
N ASN A 183 7.50 -27.04 3.83
CA ASN A 183 8.43 -27.82 3.03
C ASN A 183 8.34 -29.33 3.36
N LEU A 184 8.22 -29.69 4.64
CA LEU A 184 7.98 -31.07 5.08
C LEU A 184 6.68 -31.62 4.47
N ALA A 185 5.60 -30.84 4.49
CA ALA A 185 4.32 -31.21 3.88
C ALA A 185 4.42 -31.37 2.35
N ALA A 186 5.09 -30.45 1.66
CA ALA A 186 5.28 -30.51 0.21
C ALA A 186 6.12 -31.71 -0.25
N HIS A 187 7.05 -32.17 0.59
CA HIS A 187 7.92 -33.32 0.31
C HIS A 187 7.40 -34.66 0.83
N GLY A 188 6.17 -34.71 1.37
CA GLY A 188 5.56 -35.97 1.81
C GLY A 188 6.10 -36.50 3.14
N GLN A 189 6.79 -35.67 3.94
CA GLN A 189 7.37 -36.08 5.23
C GLN A 189 6.34 -36.01 6.36
N PHE A 190 5.24 -36.75 6.18
CA PHE A 190 4.02 -36.62 6.96
C PHE A 190 4.13 -37.09 8.41
N ASP A 191 5.06 -38.00 8.71
CA ASP A 191 5.27 -38.56 10.06
C ASP A 191 5.64 -37.49 11.10
N THR A 192 6.10 -36.33 10.63
CA THR A 192 6.50 -35.18 11.47
C THR A 192 5.40 -34.11 11.57
N LEU A 193 4.25 -34.30 10.93
CA LEU A 193 3.19 -33.30 10.88
C LEU A 193 2.07 -33.65 11.87
N SER A 194 1.43 -32.63 12.43
CA SER A 194 0.27 -32.82 13.31
C SER A 194 -0.72 -31.68 13.13
N LEU A 195 -1.99 -31.92 13.46
CA LEU A 195 -3.03 -30.88 13.47
C LEU A 195 -2.72 -29.81 14.52
N GLU A 196 -2.04 -30.17 15.60
CA GLU A 196 -1.54 -29.21 16.60
C GLU A 196 -0.52 -28.24 15.98
N ARG A 197 0.46 -28.76 15.23
CA ARG A 197 1.45 -27.93 14.51
C ARG A 197 0.78 -27.05 13.47
N ALA A 198 -0.24 -27.57 12.78
CA ALA A 198 -1.04 -26.79 11.85
C ALA A 198 -1.81 -25.66 12.56
N GLY A 199 -2.35 -25.92 13.75
CA GLY A 199 -3.00 -24.91 14.59
C GLY A 199 -2.06 -23.82 15.08
N LEU A 200 -0.80 -24.16 15.40
CA LEU A 200 0.22 -23.16 15.74
C LEU A 200 0.57 -22.23 14.56
N MET A 201 0.43 -22.69 13.32
CA MET A 201 0.61 -21.86 12.12
C MET A 201 -0.59 -20.96 11.82
N GLU A 202 -1.77 -21.23 12.39
CA GLU A 202 -3.00 -20.45 12.16
C GLU A 202 -3.03 -19.17 13.01
N GLN A 203 -2.36 -19.19 14.16
CA GLN A 203 -2.27 -18.09 15.14
C GLN A 203 -1.42 -16.93 14.63
#